data_AF-A0A7R9QWL0-F1
#
_entry.id   AF-A0A7R9QWL0-F1
#
_cell.length_a   1.000
_cell.length_b   1.000
_cell.length_c   1.000
_cell.angle_alpha   90.00
_cell.angle_beta   90.00
_cell.angle_gamma   90.00
#
_symmetry.space_group_name_H-M   'P 1'
#
loop_
_entity.id
_entity.type
_entity.pdbx_description
1 polymer ?
#
loop_
_entity_poly.entity_id
_entity_poly.type
_entity_poly.pdbx_seq_one_letter_code
_entity_poly.pdbx_strand_id
1 'polypeptide(L)'
;LSERTEANCPHLYDKRDVHKLLTCDWFVRRFLAWRPTTIDCAVKCVADAMKWRHALAINDCIIFKNDTYFPVEFYRLAACFSYLPDREGNNVLIIRLKNNRRDPILKAHFDELARKYFIYVCERIVSQHSHRGFAIIFDCHGASLSNVDLDFARFIISTLSNYYADY
;
A
#
# COMPACT_ATOMS: atom_id res chain seq x y z
N LEU A 1 18.13 12.90 -26.19
CA LEU A 1 18.31 11.46 -26.44
C LEU A 1 18.19 10.59 -25.17
N SER A 2 17.67 11.10 -24.04
CA SER A 2 17.66 10.38 -22.76
C SER A 2 16.28 9.91 -22.26
N GLU A 3 15.19 10.09 -23.03
CA GLU A 3 13.82 9.77 -22.57
C GLU A 3 13.26 8.45 -23.13
N ARG A 4 14.01 7.72 -23.97
CA ARG A 4 13.53 6.48 -24.62
C ARG A 4 13.96 5.17 -23.93
N THR A 5 14.59 5.22 -22.76
CA THR A 5 15.30 4.03 -22.23
C THR A 5 14.54 3.22 -21.17
N GLU A 6 13.53 3.78 -20.49
CA GLU A 6 12.81 3.01 -19.45
C GLU A 6 11.60 2.23 -19.97
N ALA A 7 10.99 2.68 -21.08
CA ALA A 7 9.79 2.07 -21.65
C ALA A 7 10.03 0.67 -22.25
N ASN A 8 11.29 0.26 -22.43
CA ASN A 8 11.66 -0.96 -23.16
C ASN A 8 12.38 -2.02 -22.30
N CYS A 9 12.29 -1.92 -20.97
CA CYS A 9 12.84 -2.92 -20.06
C CYS A 9 11.72 -3.82 -19.51
N PRO A 10 11.42 -4.97 -20.14
CA PRO A 10 10.32 -5.87 -19.74
C PRO A 10 10.49 -6.50 -18.35
N HIS A 11 11.60 -6.23 -17.65
CA HIS A 11 11.91 -6.69 -16.31
C HIS A 11 11.67 -5.63 -15.21
N LEU A 12 11.29 -4.39 -15.56
CA LEU A 12 11.05 -3.34 -14.55
C LEU A 12 9.61 -3.35 -14.01
N TYR A 13 8.70 -3.96 -14.76
CA TYR A 13 7.27 -3.92 -14.48
C TYR A 13 6.68 -5.33 -14.49
N ASP A 14 5.74 -5.57 -13.59
CA ASP A 14 4.94 -6.78 -13.59
C ASP A 14 3.92 -6.76 -14.73
N LYS A 15 3.84 -7.86 -15.50
CA LYS A 15 2.90 -7.99 -16.62
C LYS A 15 1.44 -7.80 -16.19
N ARG A 16 1.08 -8.19 -14.97
CA ARG A 16 -0.29 -8.04 -14.41
C ARG A 16 -0.61 -6.57 -14.16
N ASP A 17 0.34 -5.81 -13.64
CA ASP A 17 0.17 -4.37 -13.44
C ASP A 17 0.14 -3.62 -14.78
N VAL A 18 0.97 -4.01 -15.76
CA VAL A 18 0.91 -3.45 -17.12
C VAL A 18 -0.45 -3.72 -17.76
N HIS A 19 -0.96 -4.94 -17.64
CA HIS A 19 -2.30 -5.26 -18.14
C HIS A 19 -3.36 -4.40 -17.46
N LYS A 20 -3.32 -4.27 -16.12
CA LYS A 20 -4.25 -3.43 -15.35
C LYS A 20 -4.19 -1.96 -15.76
N LEU A 21 -3.00 -1.42 -16.02
CA LEU A 21 -2.83 -0.05 -16.50
C LEU A 21 -3.52 0.18 -17.86
N LEU A 22 -3.47 -0.81 -18.75
CA LEU A 22 -4.06 -0.73 -20.09
C LEU A 22 -5.56 -0.99 -20.13
N THR A 23 -6.12 -1.69 -19.12
CA THR A 23 -7.52 -2.15 -19.14
C THR A 23 -8.40 -1.55 -18.05
N CYS A 24 -7.84 -0.83 -17.09
CA CYS A 24 -8.59 -0.27 -15.96
C CYS A 24 -8.49 1.25 -15.90
N ASP A 25 -9.46 1.95 -16.49
CA ASP A 25 -9.57 3.42 -16.45
C ASP A 25 -9.39 3.99 -15.05
N TRP A 26 -10.02 3.37 -14.06
CA TRP A 26 -9.95 3.83 -12.67
C TRP A 26 -8.51 3.80 -12.13
N PHE A 27 -7.74 2.75 -12.46
CA PHE A 27 -6.35 2.63 -12.03
C PHE A 27 -5.47 3.72 -12.64
N VAL A 28 -5.79 4.19 -13.85
CA VAL A 28 -5.10 5.33 -14.49
C VAL A 28 -5.55 6.66 -13.88
N ARG A 29 -6.87 6.84 -13.71
CA ARG A 29 -7.48 8.09 -13.23
C ARG A 29 -6.95 8.53 -11.87
N ARG A 30 -6.68 7.60 -10.96
CA ARG A 30 -6.15 7.91 -9.62
C ARG A 30 -4.83 8.71 -9.68
N PHE A 31 -3.98 8.41 -10.68
CA PHE A 31 -2.72 9.12 -10.88
C PHE A 31 -2.88 10.47 -11.58
N LEU A 32 -4.02 10.71 -12.24
CA LEU A 32 -4.36 11.99 -12.86
C LEU A 32 -5.06 12.93 -11.86
N ALA A 33 -5.83 12.37 -10.93
CA ALA A 33 -6.55 13.11 -9.89
C ALA A 33 -5.63 13.51 -8.72
N TRP A 34 -4.61 12.70 -8.41
CA TRP A 34 -3.76 12.92 -7.24
C TRP A 34 -2.59 13.88 -7.47
N ARG A 35 -2.77 15.15 -7.10
CA ARG A 35 -1.71 16.19 -7.09
C ARG A 35 -0.75 16.24 -8.31
N PRO A 36 -1.08 15.85 -9.56
CA PRO A 36 -0.14 16.09 -10.65
C PRO A 36 -0.41 17.52 -11.11
N THR A 37 0.60 18.36 -11.06
CA THR A 37 0.50 19.70 -11.66
C THR A 37 0.51 19.61 -13.20
N THR A 38 0.89 18.45 -13.77
CA THR A 38 0.95 18.16 -15.20
C THR A 38 0.76 16.67 -15.53
N ILE A 39 0.48 16.34 -16.79
CA ILE A 39 0.42 14.96 -17.31
C ILE A 39 1.77 14.24 -17.13
N ASP A 40 2.89 14.92 -17.37
CA ASP A 40 4.22 14.32 -17.23
C ASP A 40 4.49 13.87 -15.79
N CYS A 41 4.04 14.64 -14.80
CA CYS A 41 4.10 14.24 -13.40
C CYS A 41 3.28 12.96 -13.15
N ALA A 42 2.07 12.86 -13.72
CA ALA A 42 1.23 11.66 -13.58
C ALA A 42 1.90 10.43 -14.21
N VAL A 43 2.48 10.56 -15.42
CA VAL A 43 3.22 9.47 -16.09
C VAL A 43 4.40 9.00 -15.23
N LYS A 44 5.15 9.93 -14.64
CA LYS A 44 6.24 9.59 -13.72
C LYS A 44 5.74 8.86 -12.48
N CYS A 45 4.67 9.34 -11.84
CA CYS A 45 4.07 8.70 -10.67
C CYS A 45 3.60 7.27 -10.98
N VAL A 46 3.01 7.03 -12.15
CA VAL A 46 2.63 5.68 -12.59
C VAL A 46 3.87 4.80 -12.71
N ALA A 47 4.92 5.26 -13.41
CA ALA A 47 6.14 4.50 -13.60
C ALA A 47 6.83 4.14 -12.27
N ASP A 48 6.93 5.09 -11.35
CA ASP A 48 7.54 4.89 -10.03
C ASP A 48 6.71 3.89 -9.20
N ALA A 49 5.38 4.00 -9.22
CA ALA A 49 4.50 3.04 -8.55
C ALA A 49 4.63 1.64 -9.14
N MET A 50 4.70 1.48 -10.46
CA MET A 50 4.86 0.16 -11.09
C MET A 50 6.21 -0.49 -10.78
N LYS A 51 7.30 0.30 -10.78
CA LYS A 51 8.63 -0.19 -10.34
C LYS A 51 8.58 -0.65 -8.89
N TRP A 52 7.97 0.14 -8.00
CA TRP A 52 7.82 -0.19 -6.59
C TRP A 52 7.00 -1.46 -6.36
N ARG A 53 5.87 -1.61 -7.06
CA ARG A 53 5.04 -2.82 -7.00
C ARG A 53 5.79 -4.07 -7.44
N HIS A 54 6.57 -3.95 -8.52
CA HIS A 54 7.38 -5.05 -9.04
C HIS A 54 8.51 -5.43 -8.07
N ALA A 55 9.25 -4.44 -7.55
CA ALA A 55 10.35 -4.66 -6.61
C ALA A 55 9.92 -5.38 -5.32
N LEU A 56 8.67 -5.16 -4.89
CA LEU A 56 8.09 -5.82 -3.72
C LEU A 56 7.36 -7.13 -4.05
N ALA A 57 7.33 -7.54 -5.32
CA ALA A 57 6.57 -8.68 -5.80
C ALA A 57 5.11 -8.67 -5.31
N ILE A 58 4.47 -7.48 -5.29
CA ILE A 58 3.15 -7.29 -4.67
C ILE A 58 2.11 -8.26 -5.23
N ASN A 59 2.08 -8.43 -6.55
CA ASN A 59 1.13 -9.34 -7.18
C ASN A 59 1.36 -10.81 -6.81
N ASP A 60 2.58 -11.20 -6.44
CA ASP A 60 2.85 -12.55 -5.93
C ASP A 60 2.46 -12.65 -4.46
N CYS A 61 2.75 -11.63 -3.65
CA CYS A 61 2.33 -11.55 -2.24
C CYS A 61 0.80 -11.62 -2.08
N ILE A 62 0.04 -10.99 -2.96
CA ILE A 62 -1.44 -11.04 -2.95
C ILE A 62 -1.97 -12.39 -3.45
N ILE A 63 -1.25 -13.05 -4.38
CA ILE A 63 -1.67 -14.32 -4.99
C ILE A 63 -1.43 -15.53 -4.08
N PHE A 64 -0.72 -15.40 -2.96
CA PHE A 64 -0.79 -16.41 -1.90
C PHE A 64 -2.18 -16.39 -1.26
N LYS A 65 -3.13 -17.00 -1.99
CA LYS A 65 -4.59 -17.09 -1.83
C LYS A 65 -5.07 -17.81 -0.56
N ASN A 66 -4.16 -18.18 0.32
CA ASN A 66 -4.50 -18.79 1.59
C ASN A 66 -4.00 -17.80 2.62
N ASP A 67 -4.80 -17.41 3.61
CA ASP A 67 -4.46 -16.49 4.71
C ASP A 67 -3.26 -16.95 5.58
N THR A 68 -2.34 -17.75 5.03
CA THR A 68 -1.17 -18.41 5.61
C THR A 68 0.16 -17.77 5.20
N TYR A 69 0.19 -16.75 4.33
CA TYR A 69 1.47 -16.11 3.93
C TYR A 69 2.12 -15.37 5.11
N PHE A 70 1.30 -14.69 5.91
CA PHE A 70 1.76 -14.07 7.15
C PHE A 70 1.47 -14.97 8.35
N PRO A 71 2.30 -14.93 9.41
CA PRO A 71 2.01 -15.62 10.67
C PRO A 71 0.63 -15.25 11.22
N VAL A 72 -0.06 -16.22 11.83
CA VAL A 72 -1.43 -16.06 12.35
C VAL A 72 -1.54 -14.91 13.37
N GLU A 73 -0.44 -14.60 14.04
CA GLU A 73 -0.27 -13.52 15.00
C GLU A 73 -0.57 -12.15 14.39
N PHE A 74 -0.21 -11.90 13.12
CA PHE A 74 -0.51 -10.63 12.45
C PHE A 74 -2.02 -10.37 12.34
N TYR A 75 -2.77 -11.42 12.00
CA TYR A 75 -4.23 -11.35 11.92
C TYR A 75 -4.87 -11.24 13.30
N ARG A 76 -4.40 -12.04 14.27
CA ARG A 76 -4.93 -12.03 15.65
C ARG A 76 -4.66 -10.72 16.38
N LEU A 77 -3.48 -10.13 16.17
CA LEU A 77 -3.13 -8.84 16.77
C LEU A 77 -4.02 -7.71 16.25
N ALA A 78 -4.54 -7.85 15.02
CA ALA A 78 -5.40 -6.87 14.36
C ALA A 78 -4.83 -5.45 14.47
N ALA A 79 -3.53 -5.31 14.20
CA ALA A 79 -2.83 -4.02 14.20
C ALA A 79 -3.23 -3.17 12.99
N CYS A 80 -3.56 -3.80 11.87
CA CYS A 80 -4.04 -3.19 10.64
C CYS A 80 -5.10 -4.11 10.02
N PHE A 81 -6.30 -3.61 9.77
CA PHE A 81 -7.41 -4.41 9.23
C PHE A 81 -8.47 -3.55 8.55
N SER A 82 -9.18 -4.15 7.59
CA SER A 82 -10.35 -3.54 6.93
C SER A 82 -11.56 -3.53 7.86
N TYR A 83 -12.34 -2.46 7.81
CA TYR A 83 -13.62 -2.31 8.50
C TYR A 83 -14.75 -2.07 7.48
N LEU A 84 -15.99 -2.01 7.98
CA LEU A 84 -17.16 -1.73 7.15
C LEU A 84 -16.98 -0.41 6.38
N PRO A 85 -17.49 -0.33 5.13
CA PRO A 85 -17.44 0.90 4.36
C PRO A 85 -18.08 2.08 5.10
N ASP A 86 -17.59 3.29 4.82
CA ASP A 86 -18.19 4.51 5.34
C ASP A 86 -19.57 4.79 4.71
N ARG A 87 -20.19 5.92 5.09
CA ARG A 87 -21.52 6.30 4.57
C ARG A 87 -21.53 6.56 3.07
N GLU A 88 -20.40 6.84 2.46
CA GLU A 88 -20.25 7.07 1.02
C GLU A 88 -19.86 5.79 0.27
N GLY A 89 -19.64 4.70 1.00
CA GLY A 89 -19.20 3.41 0.48
C GLY A 89 -17.70 3.34 0.22
N ASN A 90 -16.90 4.26 0.76
CA ASN A 90 -15.45 4.16 0.70
C ASN A 90 -14.99 3.05 1.65
N ASN A 91 -13.93 2.37 1.24
CA ASN A 91 -13.27 1.38 2.07
C ASN A 91 -12.75 2.03 3.37
N VAL A 92 -12.70 1.32 4.48
CA VAL A 92 -12.16 1.84 5.74
C VAL A 92 -11.05 0.95 6.26
N LEU A 93 -9.86 1.52 6.44
CA LEU A 93 -8.71 0.85 7.04
C LEU A 93 -8.49 1.35 8.47
N ILE A 94 -8.45 0.45 9.44
CA ILE A 94 -8.14 0.80 10.84
C ILE A 94 -6.72 0.36 11.18
N ILE A 95 -5.94 1.28 11.75
CA ILE A 95 -4.57 1.05 12.24
C ILE A 95 -4.52 1.33 13.73
N ARG A 96 -4.19 0.31 14.54
CA ARG A 96 -4.07 0.41 16.00
C ARG A 96 -2.64 0.71 16.43
N LEU A 97 -2.38 1.94 16.84
CA LEU A 97 -1.03 2.40 17.15
C LEU A 97 -0.42 1.74 18.39
N LYS A 98 -1.24 1.31 19.37
CA LYS A 98 -0.75 0.61 20.58
C LYS A 98 0.00 -0.71 20.31
N ASN A 99 -0.23 -1.29 19.12
CA ASN A 99 0.39 -2.53 18.66
C ASN A 99 1.66 -2.27 17.83
N ASN A 100 1.91 -1.01 17.45
CA ASN A 100 3.11 -0.57 16.73
C ASN A 100 4.21 -0.20 17.74
N ARG A 101 4.69 -1.20 18.48
CA ARG A 101 5.67 -1.00 19.57
C ARG A 101 7.10 -1.09 19.07
N ARG A 102 7.96 -0.21 19.59
CA ARG A 102 9.41 -0.35 19.44
C ARG A 102 9.90 -1.56 20.23
N ASP A 103 10.27 -2.62 19.53
CA ASP A 103 11.06 -3.72 20.09
C ASP A 103 12.45 -3.73 19.45
N PRO A 104 13.52 -3.39 20.20
CA PRO A 104 14.89 -3.36 19.66
C PRO A 104 15.42 -4.72 19.21
N ILE A 105 14.92 -5.82 19.78
CA ILE A 105 15.44 -7.18 19.57
C ILE A 105 14.79 -7.81 18.33
N LEU A 106 13.49 -7.55 18.12
CA LEU A 106 12.73 -8.10 16.99
C LEU A 106 12.79 -7.22 15.72
N LYS A 107 13.41 -6.05 15.81
CA LYS A 107 13.23 -4.93 14.87
C LYS A 107 13.45 -5.27 13.40
N ALA A 108 14.59 -5.85 13.03
CA ALA A 108 14.96 -5.91 11.60
C ALA A 108 14.03 -6.81 10.75
N HIS A 109 13.87 -8.07 11.15
CA HIS A 109 13.04 -9.02 10.40
C HIS A 109 11.54 -8.78 10.60
N PHE A 110 11.12 -8.36 11.81
CA PHE A 110 9.72 -8.11 12.09
C PHE A 110 9.22 -6.83 11.39
N ASP A 111 10.06 -5.78 11.29
CA ASP A 111 9.69 -4.54 10.59
C ASP A 111 9.42 -4.79 9.11
N GLU A 112 10.25 -5.58 8.42
CA GLU A 112 10.03 -5.89 7.00
C GLU A 112 8.72 -6.66 6.79
N LEU A 113 8.47 -7.67 7.63
CA LEU A 113 7.25 -8.47 7.55
C LEU A 113 6.00 -7.64 7.88
N ALA A 114 6.08 -6.74 8.86
CA ALA A 114 5.00 -5.81 9.20
C ALA A 114 4.71 -4.81 8.07
N ARG A 115 5.75 -4.31 7.39
CA ARG A 115 5.60 -3.44 6.22
C ARG A 115 4.92 -4.18 5.06
N LYS A 116 5.35 -5.42 4.79
CA LYS A 116 4.72 -6.29 3.79
C LYS A 116 3.27 -6.62 4.16
N TYR A 117 2.98 -6.87 5.44
CA TYR A 117 1.62 -7.11 5.93
C TYR A 117 0.73 -5.89 5.74
N PHE A 118 1.22 -4.69 6.07
CA PHE A 118 0.48 -3.44 5.83
C PHE A 118 0.12 -3.28 4.35
N ILE A 119 1.08 -3.48 3.45
CA ILE A 119 0.85 -3.40 1.99
C ILE A 119 -0.17 -4.45 1.55
N TYR A 120 -0.07 -5.68 2.06
CA TYR A 120 -1.03 -6.74 1.79
C TYR A 120 -2.46 -6.36 2.20
N VAL A 121 -2.64 -5.76 3.38
CA VAL A 121 -3.96 -5.29 3.83
C VAL A 121 -4.49 -4.17 2.92
N CYS A 122 -3.64 -3.23 2.50
CA CYS A 122 -4.01 -2.19 1.53
C CYS A 122 -4.44 -2.79 0.18
N GLU A 123 -3.71 -3.76 -0.36
CA GLU A 123 -4.09 -4.39 -1.63
C GLU A 123 -5.38 -5.20 -1.52
N ARG A 124 -5.60 -5.85 -0.37
CA ARG A 124 -6.88 -6.51 -0.07
C ARG A 124 -8.04 -5.54 -0.02
N ILE A 125 -7.91 -4.43 0.69
CA ILE A 125 -9.02 -3.49 0.83
C ILE A 125 -9.37 -2.84 -0.52
N VAL A 126 -8.35 -2.52 -1.32
CA VAL A 126 -8.49 -1.99 -2.67
C VAL A 126 -9.16 -2.97 -3.64
N SER A 127 -8.96 -4.28 -3.44
CA SER A 127 -9.58 -5.31 -4.28
C SER A 127 -11.01 -5.68 -3.87
N GLN A 128 -11.41 -5.44 -2.61
CA GLN A 128 -12.77 -5.68 -2.13
C GLN A 128 -13.80 -4.78 -2.80
N HIS A 129 -13.49 -3.48 -2.89
CA HIS A 129 -14.27 -2.52 -3.66
C HIS A 129 -13.34 -1.83 -4.64
N SER A 130 -13.09 -2.49 -5.77
CA SER A 130 -12.38 -1.87 -6.87
C SER A 130 -13.12 -0.60 -7.27
N HIS A 131 -12.39 0.45 -7.63
CA HIS A 131 -12.91 1.74 -8.05
C HIS A 131 -13.27 2.75 -6.95
N ARG A 132 -12.84 2.50 -5.71
CA ARG A 132 -12.99 3.47 -4.62
C ARG A 132 -11.71 3.61 -3.83
N GLY A 133 -11.59 4.79 -3.24
CA GLY A 133 -10.62 5.06 -2.22
C GLY A 133 -10.86 4.32 -0.91
N PHE A 134 -9.96 4.52 0.04
CA PHE A 134 -10.12 4.12 1.42
C PHE A 134 -9.78 5.23 2.41
N ALA A 135 -10.65 5.42 3.39
CA ALA A 135 -10.36 6.22 4.57
C ALA A 135 -9.47 5.44 5.54
N ILE A 136 -8.58 6.14 6.24
CA ILE A 136 -7.73 5.56 7.28
C ILE A 136 -8.12 6.12 8.63
N ILE A 137 -8.35 5.24 9.59
CA ILE A 137 -8.60 5.57 10.99
C ILE A 137 -7.39 5.11 11.81
N PHE A 138 -6.71 6.06 12.42
CA PHE A 138 -5.69 5.78 13.43
C PHE A 138 -6.34 5.64 14.81
N ASP A 139 -6.42 4.42 15.33
CA ASP A 139 -6.80 4.14 16.70
C ASP A 139 -5.58 4.37 17.61
N CYS A 140 -5.60 5.54 18.25
CA CYS A 140 -4.58 6.00 19.19
C CYS A 140 -4.84 5.56 20.63
N HIS A 141 -5.86 4.73 20.91
CA HIS A 141 -6.13 4.29 22.26
C HIS A 141 -4.96 3.47 22.82
N GLY A 142 -4.38 3.92 23.95
CA GLY A 142 -3.21 3.28 24.57
C GLY A 142 -1.88 3.55 23.85
N ALA A 143 -1.87 4.44 22.85
CA ALA A 143 -0.66 4.91 22.21
C ALA A 143 -0.08 6.11 22.96
N SER A 144 1.24 6.18 23.06
CA SER A 144 2.00 7.31 23.57
C SER A 144 3.21 7.57 22.66
N LEU A 145 3.73 8.80 22.65
CA LEU A 145 4.95 9.11 21.91
C LEU A 145 6.15 8.23 22.32
N SER A 146 6.14 7.72 23.56
CA SER A 146 7.17 6.82 24.08
C SER A 146 7.05 5.37 23.60
N ASN A 147 5.88 4.94 23.11
CA ASN A 147 5.62 3.53 22.76
C ASN A 147 5.28 3.28 21.29
N VAL A 148 5.10 4.33 20.48
CA VAL A 148 4.81 4.24 19.04
C VAL A 148 6.10 4.22 18.22
N ASP A 149 6.19 3.32 17.24
CA ASP A 149 7.23 3.38 16.21
C ASP A 149 6.88 4.44 15.14
N LEU A 150 7.50 5.62 15.28
CA LEU A 150 7.35 6.74 14.35
C LEU A 150 7.96 6.47 12.97
N ASP A 151 8.92 5.56 12.86
CA ASP A 151 9.51 5.20 11.56
C ASP A 151 8.54 4.34 10.76
N PHE A 152 7.80 3.44 11.43
CA PHE A 152 6.70 2.72 10.79
C PHE A 152 5.55 3.65 10.40
N ALA A 153 5.21 4.64 11.23
CA ALA A 153 4.22 5.65 10.87
C ALA A 153 4.64 6.48 9.64
N ARG A 154 5.91 6.90 9.57
CA ARG A 154 6.48 7.56 8.38
C ARG A 154 6.45 6.68 7.15
N PHE A 155 6.74 5.39 7.30
CA PHE A 155 6.61 4.41 6.23
C PHE A 155 5.19 4.37 5.70
N ILE A 156 4.17 4.23 6.57
CA ILE A 156 2.75 4.23 6.18
C ILE A 156 2.42 5.48 5.36
N ILE A 157 2.71 6.67 5.90
CA ILE A 157 2.41 7.95 5.24
C ILE A 157 3.10 8.06 3.89
N SER A 158 4.39 7.70 3.82
CA SER A 158 5.18 7.74 2.59
C SER A 158 4.66 6.76 1.54
N THR A 159 4.36 5.52 1.94
CA THR A 159 3.81 4.50 1.03
C THR A 159 2.48 4.96 0.44
N LEU A 160 1.58 5.47 1.27
CA LEU A 160 0.27 5.93 0.81
C LEU A 160 0.38 7.13 -0.11
N SER A 161 1.16 8.14 0.30
CA SER A 161 1.30 9.39 -0.46
C SER A 161 1.94 9.20 -1.83
N ASN A 162 2.87 8.26 -1.95
CA ASN A 162 3.63 8.02 -3.18
C ASN A 162 2.99 6.97 -4.10
N TYR A 163 2.29 5.96 -3.56
CA TYR A 163 1.87 4.78 -4.34
C TYR A 163 0.38 4.47 -4.31
N TYR A 164 -0.36 5.04 -3.34
CA TYR A 164 -1.82 4.92 -3.22
C TYR A 164 -2.53 6.27 -3.42
N ALA A 165 -1.91 7.11 -4.24
CA ALA A 165 -2.47 8.34 -4.78
C ALA A 165 -3.94 8.17 -5.25
N ASP A 166 -4.85 8.98 -4.68
CA ASP A 166 -6.31 9.02 -4.92
C ASP A 166 -7.05 7.69 -4.64
N TYR A 167 -6.49 6.88 -3.72
CA TYR A 167 -7.32 6.12 -2.82
C TYR A 167 -7.67 6.96 -1.59
#